data_AF-A0A368FGG6-F1
#
_entry.id   AF-A0A368FGG6-F1
#
_cell.length_a   1.000
_cell.length_b   1.000
_cell.length_c   1.000
_cell.angle_alpha   90.00
_cell.angle_beta   90.00
_cell.angle_gamma   90.00
#
_symmetry.space_group_name_H-M   'P 1'
#
loop_
_entity.id
_entity.type
_entity.pdbx_description
1 polymer ?
#
loop_
_entity_poly.entity_id
_entity_poly.type
_entity_poly.pdbx_seq_one_letter_code
_entity_poly.pdbx_strand_id
1 'polypeptide(L)'
;MHLACRRPSVVTVVLALIVLVQFYKYHFTATVHGRFVALESNGGRIGNQLFHLCSGYAISRAIGRRHYIRTLDIGVFHIAKHIQKIEAIFPRMKDTFVVMEVGDEYRVPFAQKGGMMSCCEYEDPKRLENRSEQFLVLEMQYAQNVRYFEHMLPEIRHLLEFSDDVKRRGSEKLLGPKHNKEEHSRPKRIRQLDVCSHPPLRLHQTTSGH
;
A
#
# COMPACT_ATOMS: atom_id res chain seq x y z
N MET A 1 64.03 -17.81 -7.52
CA MET A 1 62.91 -16.93 -7.89
C MET A 1 62.11 -16.61 -6.64
N HIS A 2 62.30 -15.42 -6.05
CA HIS A 2 61.54 -14.99 -4.87
C HIS A 2 60.27 -14.26 -5.33
N LEU A 3 59.09 -14.88 -5.13
CA LEU A 3 57.82 -14.17 -5.22
C LEU A 3 57.71 -13.25 -4.01
N ALA A 4 57.95 -11.96 -4.21
CA ALA A 4 57.65 -10.94 -3.21
C ALA A 4 56.12 -10.82 -3.08
N CYS A 5 55.55 -11.39 -2.03
CA CYS A 5 54.15 -11.21 -1.67
C CYS A 5 53.96 -9.78 -1.13
N ARG A 6 53.67 -8.84 -2.03
CA ARG A 6 53.45 -7.43 -1.70
C ARG A 6 52.09 -7.31 -1.00
N ARG A 7 52.10 -6.95 0.29
CA ARG A 7 50.87 -6.75 1.07
C ARG A 7 50.00 -5.68 0.38
N PRO A 8 48.73 -5.98 0.11
CA PRO A 8 47.84 -4.98 -0.48
C PRO A 8 47.70 -3.79 0.47
N SER A 9 47.78 -2.58 -0.07
CA SER A 9 47.49 -1.37 0.69
C SER A 9 46.02 -1.36 1.11
N VAL A 10 45.73 -0.75 2.27
CA VAL A 10 44.36 -0.57 2.77
C VAL A 10 43.46 0.07 1.70
N VAL A 11 44.00 1.00 0.91
CA VAL A 11 43.30 1.66 -0.19
C VAL A 11 42.83 0.66 -1.26
N THR A 12 43.66 -0.31 -1.59
CA THR A 12 43.34 -1.34 -2.60
C THR A 12 42.22 -2.26 -2.11
N VAL A 13 42.22 -2.62 -0.82
CA VAL A 13 41.16 -3.44 -0.20
C VAL A 13 39.84 -2.68 -0.18
N VAL A 14 39.85 -1.40 0.19
CA VAL A 14 38.64 -0.56 0.22
C VAL A 14 38.06 -0.38 -1.18
N LEU A 15 38.89 -0.10 -2.19
CA LEU A 15 38.43 0.01 -3.58
C LEU A 15 37.84 -1.31 -4.10
N ALA A 16 38.48 -2.44 -3.79
CA ALA A 16 37.97 -3.76 -4.16
C ALA A 16 36.61 -4.03 -3.52
N LEU A 17 36.41 -3.67 -2.24
CA LEU A 17 35.12 -3.79 -1.56
C LEU A 17 34.05 -2.89 -2.17
N ILE A 18 34.39 -1.64 -2.52
CA ILE A 18 33.45 -0.73 -3.20
C ILE A 18 33.04 -1.32 -4.55
N VAL A 19 34.00 -1.76 -5.36
CA VAL A 19 33.71 -2.38 -6.67
C VAL A 19 32.89 -3.65 -6.49
N LEU A 20 33.18 -4.48 -5.48
CA LEU A 20 32.42 -5.70 -5.20
C LEU A 20 30.97 -5.36 -4.80
N VAL A 21 30.75 -4.35 -3.97
CA VAL A 21 29.41 -3.88 -3.58
C VAL A 21 28.66 -3.31 -4.77
N GLN A 22 29.32 -2.51 -5.62
CA GLN A 22 28.70 -1.97 -6.83
C GLN A 22 28.37 -3.07 -7.83
N PHE A 23 29.27 -4.04 -8.01
CA PHE A 23 29.06 -5.20 -8.87
C PHE A 23 27.93 -6.08 -8.33
N TYR A 24 27.87 -6.30 -7.02
CA TYR A 24 26.78 -7.03 -6.37
C TYR A 24 25.44 -6.30 -6.54
N LYS A 25 25.40 -4.97 -6.36
CA LYS A 25 24.21 -4.16 -6.62
C LYS A 25 23.78 -4.21 -8.10
N TYR A 26 24.74 -4.21 -9.02
CA TYR A 26 24.49 -4.25 -10.46
C TYR A 26 24.07 -5.63 -10.96
N HIS A 27 24.57 -6.72 -10.37
CA HIS A 27 24.19 -8.08 -10.74
C HIS A 27 22.98 -8.60 -9.97
N PHE A 28 22.69 -8.07 -8.78
CA PHE A 28 21.53 -8.46 -7.98
C PHE A 28 20.27 -7.65 -8.31
N THR A 29 20.23 -6.94 -9.44
CA THR A 29 18.97 -6.60 -10.10
C THR A 29 18.30 -7.92 -10.52
N ALA A 30 17.55 -8.50 -9.58
CA ALA A 30 16.76 -9.68 -9.83
C ALA A 30 15.84 -9.39 -11.03
N THR A 31 15.93 -10.19 -12.08
CA THR A 31 15.01 -10.12 -13.21
C THR A 31 13.63 -10.58 -12.73
N VAL A 32 12.86 -9.64 -12.20
CA VAL A 32 11.51 -9.93 -11.72
C VAL A 32 10.61 -10.11 -12.93
N HIS A 33 10.05 -11.30 -13.11
CA HIS A 33 9.16 -11.59 -14.24
C HIS A 33 7.74 -11.13 -13.94
N GLY A 34 7.08 -10.42 -14.86
CA GLY A 34 5.68 -9.98 -14.74
C GLY A 34 5.52 -8.46 -14.67
N ARG A 35 4.26 -8.03 -14.67
CA ARG A 35 3.86 -6.61 -14.65
C ARG A 35 3.35 -6.22 -13.27
N PHE A 36 3.70 -5.02 -12.86
CA PHE A 36 3.53 -4.52 -11.51
C PHE A 36 2.83 -3.16 -11.49
N VAL A 37 2.16 -2.88 -10.38
CA VAL A 37 1.60 -1.58 -10.06
C VAL A 37 1.79 -1.28 -8.58
N ALA A 38 2.20 -0.05 -8.27
CA ALA A 38 2.27 0.50 -6.93
C ALA A 38 1.42 1.77 -6.87
N LEU A 39 0.97 2.10 -5.67
CA LEU A 39 0.46 3.42 -5.36
C LEU A 39 1.60 4.28 -4.82
N GLU A 40 1.57 5.58 -5.08
CA GLU A 40 2.55 6.49 -4.49
C GLU A 40 2.47 6.39 -2.96
N SER A 41 3.62 6.12 -2.35
CA SER A 41 3.72 5.96 -0.91
C SER A 41 3.39 7.28 -0.21
N ASN A 42 2.69 7.19 0.92
CA ASN A 42 2.27 8.35 1.70
C ASN A 42 2.64 8.19 3.18
N GLY A 43 2.82 9.31 3.87
CA GLY A 43 3.13 9.36 5.31
C GLY A 43 1.94 9.11 6.24
N GLY A 44 0.84 8.53 5.73
CA GLY A 44 -0.37 8.28 6.49
C GLY A 44 -0.18 7.24 7.61
N ARG A 45 -1.03 7.32 8.64
CA ARG A 45 -1.05 6.35 9.75
C ARG A 45 -1.55 4.97 9.26
N ILE A 46 -1.47 3.96 10.14
CA ILE A 46 -1.86 2.57 9.84
C ILE A 46 -3.20 2.40 9.09
N GLY A 47 -4.22 3.21 9.41
CA GLY A 47 -5.50 3.16 8.69
C GLY A 47 -5.39 3.57 7.23
N ASN A 48 -4.61 4.62 6.92
CA ASN A 48 -4.36 5.05 5.55
C ASN A 48 -3.52 4.01 4.81
N GLN A 49 -2.53 3.42 5.48
CA GLN A 49 -1.74 2.33 4.90
C GLN A 49 -2.63 1.13 4.57
N LEU A 50 -3.57 0.76 5.46
CA LEU A 50 -4.51 -0.33 5.19
C LEU A 50 -5.41 -0.04 3.98
N PHE A 51 -5.92 1.19 3.85
CA PHE A 51 -6.66 1.62 2.66
C PHE A 51 -5.81 1.54 1.40
N HIS A 52 -4.55 2.01 1.46
CA HIS A 52 -3.60 1.90 0.37
C HIS A 52 -3.38 0.45 -0.06
N LEU A 53 -3.24 -0.48 0.89
CA LEU A 53 -3.09 -1.91 0.58
C LEU A 53 -4.34 -2.48 -0.09
N CYS A 54 -5.53 -2.19 0.43
CA CYS A 54 -6.79 -2.68 -0.13
C CYS A 54 -7.04 -2.12 -1.53
N SER A 55 -6.86 -0.80 -1.71
CA SER A 55 -7.03 -0.14 -3.00
C SER A 55 -5.97 -0.61 -4.00
N GLY A 56 -4.71 -0.74 -3.59
CA GLY A 56 -3.63 -1.22 -4.44
C GLY A 56 -3.84 -2.66 -4.88
N TYR A 57 -4.30 -3.53 -3.98
CA TYR A 57 -4.72 -4.88 -4.32
C TYR A 57 -5.83 -4.88 -5.37
N ALA A 58 -6.90 -4.13 -5.13
CA ALA A 58 -8.05 -4.06 -6.04
C ALA A 58 -7.68 -3.53 -7.44
N ILE A 59 -6.92 -2.43 -7.47
CA ILE A 59 -6.41 -1.83 -8.70
C ILE A 59 -5.55 -2.83 -9.46
N SER A 60 -4.65 -3.53 -8.77
CA SER A 60 -3.76 -4.53 -9.39
C SER A 60 -4.55 -5.68 -10.04
N ARG A 61 -5.60 -6.16 -9.36
CA ARG A 61 -6.50 -7.19 -9.87
C ARG A 61 -7.28 -6.70 -11.09
N ALA A 62 -7.79 -5.46 -11.04
CA ALA A 62 -8.57 -4.87 -12.13
C ALA A 62 -7.78 -4.71 -13.44
N ILE A 63 -6.45 -4.55 -13.37
CA ILE A 63 -5.58 -4.34 -14.55
C ILE A 63 -4.64 -5.51 -14.85
N GLY A 64 -4.82 -6.66 -14.16
CA GLY A 64 -4.02 -7.86 -14.40
C GLY A 64 -2.53 -7.70 -14.07
N ARG A 65 -2.21 -6.95 -13.01
CA ARG A 65 -0.85 -6.69 -12.52
C ARG A 65 -0.67 -7.18 -11.08
N ARG A 66 0.58 -7.33 -10.64
CA ARG A 66 0.90 -7.59 -9.24
C ARG A 66 1.04 -6.29 -8.47
N HIS A 67 0.40 -6.20 -7.31
CA HIS A 67 0.61 -5.08 -6.40
C HIS A 67 2.01 -5.17 -5.80
N TYR A 68 2.77 -4.09 -5.84
CA TYR A 68 4.00 -3.97 -5.08
C TYR A 68 4.00 -2.73 -4.21
N ILE A 69 4.70 -2.81 -3.08
CA ILE A 69 4.92 -1.70 -2.17
C ILE A 69 6.34 -1.22 -2.37
N ARG A 70 6.45 0.07 -2.68
CA ARG A 70 7.71 0.78 -2.66
C ARG A 70 8.07 1.02 -1.20
N THR A 71 8.98 0.24 -0.64
CA THR A 71 9.62 0.56 0.65
C THR A 71 10.64 1.64 0.41
N LEU A 72 10.15 2.82 0.05
CA LEU A 72 10.94 4.01 0.15
C LEU A 72 11.18 4.24 1.64
N ASP A 73 12.44 4.38 2.03
CA ASP A 73 12.80 5.07 3.26
C ASP A 73 12.43 6.55 3.06
N ILE A 74 11.13 6.89 3.16
CA ILE A 74 10.63 8.25 2.98
C ILE A 74 10.89 9.04 4.26
N GLY A 75 12.18 9.30 4.52
CA GLY A 75 12.63 10.05 5.69
C GLY A 75 12.08 9.50 7.01
N VAL A 76 11.24 10.29 7.70
CA VAL A 76 10.73 10.01 9.06
C VAL A 76 9.53 9.04 9.07
N PHE A 77 8.98 8.65 7.91
CA PHE A 77 7.76 7.86 7.85
C PHE A 77 8.03 6.35 7.92
N HIS A 78 7.62 5.74 9.03
CA HIS A 78 7.79 4.31 9.27
C HIS A 78 6.77 3.43 8.52
N ILE A 79 6.68 3.55 7.19
CA ILE A 79 5.77 2.75 6.35
C ILE A 79 6.01 1.26 6.61
N ALA A 80 7.27 0.82 6.60
CA ALA A 80 7.64 -0.57 6.89
C ALA A 80 7.08 -1.06 8.24
N LYS A 81 7.15 -0.22 9.29
CA LYS A 81 6.60 -0.56 10.63
C LYS A 81 5.07 -0.67 10.61
N HIS A 82 4.39 0.14 9.78
CA HIS A 82 2.95 0.01 9.60
C HIS A 82 2.58 -1.26 8.82
N ILE A 83 3.33 -1.60 7.77
CA ILE A 83 3.15 -2.85 7.03
C ILE A 83 3.36 -4.06 7.94
N GLN A 84 4.44 -4.12 8.71
CA GLN A 84 4.68 -5.19 9.69
C GLN A 84 3.54 -5.34 10.70
N LYS A 85 3.00 -4.22 11.20
CA LYS A 85 1.83 -4.24 12.10
C LYS A 85 0.59 -4.77 11.40
N ILE A 86 0.36 -4.37 10.15
CA ILE A 86 -0.77 -4.84 9.35
C ILE A 86 -0.65 -6.34 9.11
N GLU A 87 0.52 -6.85 8.71
CA GLU A 87 0.76 -8.29 8.52
C GLU A 87 0.54 -9.10 9.81
N ALA A 88 0.96 -8.56 10.96
CA ALA A 88 0.71 -9.22 12.25
C ALA A 88 -0.78 -9.25 12.64
N ILE A 89 -1.55 -8.23 12.22
CA ILE A 89 -2.98 -8.13 12.51
C ILE A 89 -3.81 -8.94 11.51
N PHE A 90 -3.45 -8.89 10.22
CA PHE A 90 -4.17 -9.45 9.08
C PHE A 90 -3.20 -10.32 8.24
N PRO A 91 -2.89 -11.54 8.68
CA PRO A 91 -1.81 -12.34 8.10
C PRO A 91 -2.02 -12.67 6.62
N ARG A 92 -3.28 -12.83 6.18
CA ARG A 92 -3.62 -13.10 4.77
C ARG A 92 -3.29 -11.93 3.82
N MET A 93 -3.19 -10.69 4.34
CA MET A 93 -2.81 -9.53 3.51
C MET A 93 -1.38 -9.63 2.98
N LYS A 94 -0.48 -10.32 3.70
CA LYS A 94 0.94 -10.42 3.35
C LYS A 94 1.17 -10.96 1.94
N ASP A 95 0.33 -11.90 1.50
CA ASP A 95 0.49 -12.58 0.21
C ASP A 95 -0.07 -11.80 -0.98
N THR A 96 -0.66 -10.63 -0.73
CA THR A 96 -1.34 -9.82 -1.74
C THR A 96 -0.45 -8.78 -2.41
N PHE A 97 0.75 -8.56 -1.88
CA PHE A 97 1.70 -7.59 -2.37
C PHE A 97 3.13 -8.10 -2.25
N VAL A 98 4.05 -7.49 -2.99
CA VAL A 98 5.48 -7.73 -2.85
C VAL A 98 6.18 -6.44 -2.48
N VAL A 99 7.11 -6.51 -1.55
CA VAL A 99 7.98 -5.39 -1.19
C VAL A 99 9.22 -5.44 -2.08
N MET A 100 9.51 -4.38 -2.83
CA MET A 100 10.68 -4.31 -3.69
C MET A 100 11.13 -2.87 -3.96
N GLU A 101 12.43 -2.70 -4.19
CA GLU A 101 13.03 -1.48 -4.73
C GLU A 101 13.21 -1.64 -6.24
N VAL A 102 12.71 -0.67 -7.00
CA VAL A 102 12.72 -0.69 -8.46
C VAL A 102 13.32 0.63 -8.95
N GLY A 103 14.29 0.54 -9.87
CA GLY A 103 14.95 1.72 -10.43
C GLY A 103 14.25 2.33 -11.65
N ASP A 104 13.61 1.51 -12.48
CA ASP A 104 12.97 1.93 -13.73
C ASP A 104 11.43 1.87 -13.60
N GLU A 105 10.87 2.91 -12.99
CA GLU A 105 9.43 3.04 -12.73
C GLU A 105 8.79 4.06 -13.67
N TYR A 106 7.65 3.70 -14.25
CA TYR A 106 6.84 4.64 -15.03
C TYR A 106 5.71 5.23 -14.18
N ARG A 107 5.78 6.55 -13.96
CA ARG A 107 4.81 7.27 -13.13
C ARG A 107 3.61 7.70 -13.95
N VAL A 108 2.43 7.50 -13.37
CA VAL A 108 1.14 7.78 -14.02
C VAL A 108 0.32 8.71 -13.13
N PRO A 109 0.00 9.93 -13.60
CA PRO A 109 -1.00 10.78 -12.95
C PRO A 109 -2.31 10.02 -12.83
N PHE A 110 -2.85 9.86 -11.62
CA PHE A 110 -4.03 9.04 -11.37
C PHE A 110 -4.83 9.57 -10.18
N ALA A 111 -6.15 9.70 -10.34
CA ALA A 111 -7.05 10.25 -9.33
C ALA A 111 -6.59 11.63 -8.82
N GLN A 112 -6.25 12.50 -9.78
CA GLN A 112 -5.82 13.87 -9.53
C GLN A 112 -6.93 14.87 -9.84
N LYS A 113 -6.95 15.99 -9.12
CA LYS A 113 -7.89 17.09 -9.34
C LYS A 113 -7.13 18.29 -9.88
N GLY A 114 -7.40 18.68 -11.13
CA GLY A 114 -6.69 19.79 -11.79
C GLY A 114 -5.17 19.57 -11.90
N GLY A 115 -4.74 18.31 -12.11
CA GLY A 115 -3.32 17.93 -12.18
C GLY A 115 -2.59 17.91 -10.83
N MET A 116 -3.32 18.11 -9.72
CA MET A 116 -2.76 18.00 -8.37
C MET A 116 -3.22 16.71 -7.70
N MET A 117 -2.34 16.10 -6.90
CA MET A 117 -2.69 14.99 -6.03
C MET A 117 -3.82 15.42 -5.09
N SER A 118 -4.95 14.74 -5.17
CA SER A 118 -6.14 15.01 -4.34
C SER A 118 -6.45 13.79 -3.49
N CYS A 119 -7.08 14.00 -2.33
CA CYS A 119 -7.67 12.88 -1.64
C CYS A 119 -8.88 12.38 -2.38
N CYS A 120 -9.02 11.06 -2.34
CA CYS A 120 -10.32 10.42 -2.37
C CYS A 120 -11.02 10.51 -3.73
N GLU A 121 -10.34 10.97 -4.79
CA GLU A 121 -10.84 10.93 -6.16
C GLU A 121 -10.91 9.48 -6.65
N TYR A 122 -11.94 9.22 -7.46
CA TYR A 122 -12.07 7.95 -8.17
C TYR A 122 -11.68 8.15 -9.63
N GLU A 123 -10.85 7.23 -10.11
CA GLU A 123 -10.53 7.09 -11.51
C GLU A 123 -10.57 5.61 -11.87
N ASP A 124 -11.14 5.24 -13.02
CA ASP A 124 -11.26 3.83 -13.40
C ASP A 124 -9.88 3.24 -13.73
N PRO A 125 -9.40 2.21 -12.99
CA PRO A 125 -8.11 1.59 -13.24
C PRO A 125 -7.99 0.98 -14.64
N LYS A 126 -9.10 0.56 -15.26
CA LYS A 126 -9.09 -0.15 -16.56
C LYS A 126 -8.43 0.64 -17.69
N ARG A 127 -8.34 1.97 -17.59
CA ARG A 127 -7.58 2.77 -18.58
C ARG A 127 -6.08 2.39 -18.66
N LEU A 128 -5.58 1.67 -17.66
CA LEU A 128 -4.18 1.22 -17.56
C LEU A 128 -3.97 -0.24 -17.99
N GLU A 129 -5.02 -0.96 -18.38
CA GLU A 129 -4.95 -2.40 -18.72
C GLU A 129 -3.95 -2.69 -19.86
N ASN A 130 -3.94 -1.82 -20.88
CA ASN A 130 -3.11 -1.95 -22.08
C ASN A 130 -1.72 -1.31 -21.97
N ARG A 131 -1.33 -0.83 -20.77
CA ARG A 131 0.02 -0.29 -20.53
C ARG A 131 1.06 -1.42 -20.62
N SER A 132 2.16 -1.16 -21.32
CA SER A 132 3.24 -2.13 -21.56
C SER A 132 4.37 -2.02 -20.54
N GLU A 133 4.47 -0.89 -19.85
CA GLU A 133 5.51 -0.59 -18.88
C GLU A 133 5.48 -1.62 -17.74
N GLN A 134 6.64 -2.13 -17.35
CA GLN A 134 6.72 -3.22 -16.38
C GLN A 134 6.26 -2.78 -15.00
N PHE A 135 6.73 -1.63 -14.52
CA PHE A 135 6.44 -1.09 -13.20
C PHE A 135 5.69 0.23 -13.35
N LEU A 136 4.41 0.24 -12.97
CA LEU A 136 3.59 1.45 -12.90
C LEU A 136 3.56 1.98 -11.48
N VAL A 137 3.70 3.30 -11.32
CA VAL A 137 3.48 3.99 -10.05
C VAL A 137 2.35 4.99 -10.23
N LEU A 138 1.26 4.80 -9.50
CA LEU A 138 0.08 5.66 -9.57
C LEU A 138 0.26 6.86 -8.64
N GLU A 139 0.37 8.05 -9.22
CA GLU A 139 0.59 9.31 -8.50
C GLU A 139 -0.71 9.83 -7.86
N MET A 140 -1.10 9.20 -6.75
CA MET A 140 -2.27 9.52 -5.92
C MET A 140 -1.90 9.70 -4.44
N GLN A 141 -2.65 10.49 -3.68
CA GLN A 141 -2.28 10.83 -2.30
C GLN A 141 -2.65 9.74 -1.27
N TYR A 142 -3.92 9.35 -1.20
CA TYR A 142 -4.43 8.50 -0.11
C TYR A 142 -5.18 7.24 -0.54
N ALA A 143 -5.52 7.09 -1.82
CA ALA A 143 -6.25 5.93 -2.33
C ALA A 143 -7.56 5.60 -1.56
N GLN A 144 -8.15 6.60 -0.89
CA GLN A 144 -9.24 6.42 0.09
C GLN A 144 -10.65 6.40 -0.52
N ASN A 145 -10.75 6.17 -1.83
CA ASN A 145 -12.05 6.02 -2.47
C ASN A 145 -12.51 4.54 -2.42
N VAL A 146 -13.63 4.28 -1.78
CA VAL A 146 -14.18 2.92 -1.60
C VAL A 146 -14.51 2.22 -2.92
N ARG A 147 -14.79 2.98 -3.99
CA ARG A 147 -15.14 2.44 -5.31
C ARG A 147 -14.05 1.56 -5.91
N TYR A 148 -12.77 1.72 -5.49
CA TYR A 148 -11.69 0.85 -5.94
C TYR A 148 -11.91 -0.61 -5.57
N PHE A 149 -12.51 -0.90 -4.42
CA PHE A 149 -12.59 -2.26 -3.87
C PHE A 149 -14.00 -2.69 -3.45
N GLU A 150 -15.03 -1.87 -3.73
CA GLU A 150 -16.42 -2.16 -3.39
C GLU A 150 -16.91 -3.51 -3.96
N HIS A 151 -16.58 -3.78 -5.22
CA HIS A 151 -16.96 -5.01 -5.92
C HIS A 151 -16.24 -6.27 -5.40
N MET A 152 -15.18 -6.11 -4.60
CA MET A 152 -14.40 -7.20 -4.01
C MET A 152 -14.44 -7.20 -2.48
N LEU A 153 -15.42 -6.52 -1.87
CA LEU A 153 -15.57 -6.50 -0.41
C LEU A 153 -15.56 -7.89 0.25
N PRO A 154 -16.17 -8.95 -0.32
CA PRO A 154 -16.06 -10.30 0.27
C PRO A 154 -14.61 -10.80 0.35
N GLU A 155 -13.84 -10.61 -0.72
CA GLU A 155 -12.42 -10.99 -0.79
C GLU A 155 -11.57 -10.13 0.15
N ILE A 156 -11.77 -8.81 0.15
CA ILE A 156 -11.09 -7.90 1.09
C ILE A 156 -11.39 -8.28 2.54
N ARG A 157 -12.65 -8.60 2.88
CA ARG A 157 -13.00 -9.05 4.25
C ARG A 157 -12.31 -10.36 4.62
N HIS A 158 -12.17 -11.27 3.67
CA HIS A 158 -11.41 -12.50 3.87
C HIS A 158 -9.93 -12.21 4.13
N LEU A 159 -9.32 -11.31 3.35
CA LEU A 159 -7.93 -10.90 3.55
C LEU A 159 -7.72 -10.16 4.89
N LEU A 160 -8.72 -9.39 5.34
CA LEU A 160 -8.73 -8.68 6.61
C LEU A 160 -9.22 -9.53 7.80
N GLU A 161 -9.12 -10.85 7.69
CA GLU A 161 -9.34 -11.73 8.83
C GLU A 161 -8.24 -11.51 9.88
N PHE A 162 -8.65 -11.25 11.13
CA PHE A 162 -7.71 -11.07 12.24
C PHE A 162 -6.89 -12.32 12.51
N SER A 163 -5.62 -12.16 12.86
CA SER A 163 -4.79 -13.23 13.40
C SER A 163 -5.38 -13.81 14.69
N ASP A 164 -5.09 -15.08 14.96
CA ASP A 164 -5.58 -15.78 16.14
C ASP A 164 -5.14 -15.10 17.45
N ASP A 165 -3.93 -14.53 17.47
CA ASP A 165 -3.44 -13.76 18.61
C ASP A 165 -4.27 -12.48 18.85
N VAL A 166 -4.64 -11.76 17.79
CA VAL A 166 -5.54 -10.60 17.91
C VAL A 166 -6.95 -11.03 18.33
N LYS A 167 -7.48 -12.11 17.75
CA LYS A 167 -8.79 -12.67 18.15
C LYS A 167 -8.81 -13.07 19.62
N ARG A 168 -7.77 -13.75 20.10
CA ARG A 168 -7.62 -14.17 21.50
C ARG A 168 -7.57 -12.98 22.46
N ARG A 169 -6.65 -12.03 22.23
CA ARG A 169 -6.54 -10.81 23.05
C ARG A 169 -7.81 -9.96 23.02
N GLY A 170 -8.48 -9.91 21.87
CA GLY A 170 -9.77 -9.24 21.73
C GLY A 170 -10.84 -9.91 22.60
N SER A 171 -10.93 -11.24 22.54
CA SER A 171 -11.87 -12.03 23.32
C SER A 171 -11.66 -11.87 24.82
N GLU A 172 -10.42 -11.92 25.30
CA GLU A 172 -10.08 -11.68 26.72
C GLU A 172 -10.55 -10.29 27.22
N LYS A 173 -10.44 -9.26 26.38
CA LYS A 173 -10.90 -7.90 26.72
C LYS A 173 -12.41 -7.71 26.62
N LEU A 174 -13.06 -8.45 25.72
CA LEU A 174 -14.51 -8.39 25.54
C LEU A 174 -15.28 -9.26 26.55
N LEU A 175 -14.64 -10.32 27.05
CA LEU A 175 -15.17 -11.29 28.03
C LEU A 175 -14.67 -11.04 29.46
N GLY A 176 -13.74 -10.10 29.67
CA GLY A 176 -13.39 -9.60 31.01
C GLY A 176 -14.63 -9.08 31.76
N PRO A 177 -14.59 -8.96 33.10
CA PRO A 177 -15.79 -8.71 33.92
C PRO A 177 -16.51 -7.44 33.48
N LYS A 178 -17.55 -7.60 32.66
CA LYS A 178 -18.49 -6.54 32.34
C LYS A 178 -19.38 -6.37 33.57
N HIS A 179 -19.09 -5.33 34.34
CA HIS A 179 -20.12 -4.64 35.09
C HIS A 179 -21.29 -4.38 34.13
N ASN A 180 -22.49 -4.86 34.50
CA ASN A 180 -23.76 -4.64 33.82
C ASN A 180 -23.82 -3.27 33.13
N LYS A 181 -23.67 -3.25 31.81
CA LYS A 181 -24.19 -2.17 30.97
C LYS A 181 -24.90 -2.81 29.82
N GLU A 182 -26.23 -2.74 29.91
CA GLU A 182 -27.15 -3.04 28.84
C GLU A 182 -26.70 -2.41 27.52
N GLU A 183 -26.92 -3.20 26.50
CA GLU A 183 -26.45 -3.06 25.14
C GLU A 183 -27.20 -1.94 24.42
N HIS A 184 -26.74 -0.69 24.57
CA HIS A 184 -27.10 0.44 23.71
C HIS A 184 -25.89 1.35 23.43
N SER A 185 -24.71 0.75 23.20
CA SER A 185 -23.55 1.51 22.74
C SER A 185 -23.65 1.71 21.22
N ARG A 186 -24.21 2.84 20.78
CA ARG A 186 -23.94 3.31 19.42
C ARG A 186 -22.44 3.66 19.37
N PRO A 187 -21.64 3.07 18.47
CA PRO A 187 -20.23 3.41 18.37
C PRO A 187 -20.09 4.88 17.94
N LYS A 188 -19.78 5.76 18.90
CA LYS A 188 -19.39 7.15 18.62
C LYS A 188 -17.94 7.15 18.14
N ARG A 189 -17.73 6.94 16.84
CA ARG A 189 -16.44 7.28 16.22
C ARG A 189 -16.40 8.80 16.00
N ILE A 190 -16.01 9.56 17.03
CA ILE A 190 -15.71 10.99 16.88
C ILE A 190 -14.35 11.09 16.19
N ARG A 191 -14.37 11.04 14.87
CA ARG A 191 -13.29 11.59 14.06
C ARG A 191 -13.85 12.85 13.43
N GLN A 192 -13.44 14.00 13.93
CA GLN A 192 -13.51 15.25 13.17
C GLN A 192 -12.42 15.14 12.09
N LEU A 193 -12.73 14.39 11.02
CA LEU A 193 -11.93 14.37 9.79
C LEU A 193 -12.72 15.15 8.76
N ASP A 194 -12.23 16.34 8.43
CA ASP A 194 -12.66 17.13 7.26
C ASP A 194 -12.20 16.51 5.94
N VAL A 195 -12.20 15.18 5.81
CA VAL A 195 -11.57 14.49 4.66
C VAL A 195 -12.59 13.89 3.68
N CYS A 196 -13.84 13.66 4.09
CA CYS A 196 -14.87 13.14 3.20
C CYS A 196 -16.25 13.77 3.49
N SER A 197 -16.42 15.05 3.15
CA SER A 197 -17.73 15.70 3.18
C SER A 197 -18.10 16.16 1.77
N HIS A 198 -18.62 15.24 0.94
CA HIS A 198 -19.44 15.62 -0.21
C HIS A 198 -20.87 15.11 0.01
N PRO A 199 -21.89 15.99 -0.13
CA PRO A 199 -23.28 15.58 0.00
C PRO A 199 -23.71 14.72 -1.20
N PRO A 200 -24.69 13.82 -1.03
CA PRO A 200 -25.23 13.07 -2.15
C PRO A 200 -25.91 14.03 -3.14
N LEU A 201 -25.58 13.88 -4.43
CA LEU A 201 -26.30 14.46 -5.55
C LEU A 201 -27.79 14.10 -5.41
N ARG A 202 -28.64 15.10 -5.15
CA ARG A 202 -30.10 14.96 -5.33
C ARG A 202 -30.34 14.74 -6.82
N LEU A 203 -30.88 13.58 -7.19
CA LEU A 203 -31.61 13.45 -8.43
C LEU A 203 -32.80 14.42 -8.36
N HIS A 204 -32.79 15.43 -9.24
CA HIS A 204 -34.00 16.17 -9.59
C HIS A 204 -34.94 15.19 -10.30
N GLN A 205 -35.97 14.72 -9.60
CA GLN A 205 -37.17 14.25 -10.27
C GLN A 205 -37.94 15.49 -10.76
N THR A 206 -37.90 15.74 -12.05
CA THR A 206 -38.87 16.58 -12.75
C THR A 206 -40.22 15.85 -12.72
N THR A 207 -41.14 16.29 -11.86
CA THR A 207 -42.56 15.96 -12.02
C THR A 207 -43.17 17.00 -12.95
N SER A 208 -43.42 16.59 -14.20
CA SER A 208 -44.47 17.15 -15.03
C SER A 208 -45.83 16.74 -14.45
N GLY A 209 -46.75 17.69 -14.27
CA GLY A 209 -48.11 17.39 -13.84
C GLY A 209 -49.00 18.60 -14.08
N HIS A 210 -49.83 18.44 -15.12
CA HIS A 210 -51.05 19.14 -15.55
C HIS A 210 -51.64 20.26 -14.69
#